data_AF-A0A3E2V4A2-F1
#
_entry.id   AF-A0A3E2V4A2-F1
#
_cell.length_a   1.000
_cell.length_b   1.000
_cell.length_c   1.000
_cell.angle_alpha   90.00
_cell.angle_beta   90.00
_cell.angle_gamma   90.00
#
_symmetry.space_group_name_H-M   'P 1'
#
loop_
_entity.id
_entity.type
_entity.pdbx_description
1 polymer ?
#
loop_
_entity_poly.entity_id
_entity_poly.type
_entity_poly.pdbx_seq_one_letter_code
_entity_poly.pdbx_strand_id
1 'polypeptide(L)'
;MRRESKRIKKEETTETQVTSMDSAIDRIADDDFEVYVIYTAQTQHADRNDTSRYLVRMRVQWIDGKARIYKMVEESSLGNGFYEK
;
A
#
# COMPACT_ATOMS: atom_id res chain seq x y z
N MET A 1 -20.55 -27.89 32.20
CA MET A 1 -20.50 -26.52 31.65
C MET A 1 -19.76 -26.59 30.31
N ARG A 2 -20.51 -26.62 29.19
CA ARG A 2 -19.97 -26.71 27.83
C ARG A 2 -19.49 -25.31 27.44
N ARG A 3 -18.19 -25.14 27.16
CA ARG A 3 -17.69 -23.91 26.53
C ARG A 3 -18.20 -23.91 25.09
N GLU A 4 -19.25 -23.15 24.81
CA GLU A 4 -19.55 -22.74 23.45
C GLU A 4 -18.39 -21.85 23.00
N SER A 5 -17.49 -22.41 22.20
CA SER A 5 -16.59 -21.62 21.38
C SER A 5 -17.47 -20.71 20.56
N LYS A 6 -17.47 -19.40 20.88
CA LYS A 6 -18.01 -18.37 20.01
C LYS A 6 -17.30 -18.53 18.67
N ARG A 7 -17.93 -19.24 17.74
CA ARG A 7 -17.58 -19.20 16.33
C ARG A 7 -17.66 -17.71 15.98
N ILE A 8 -16.51 -17.08 15.78
CA ILE A 8 -16.44 -15.78 15.13
C ILE A 8 -17.20 -16.00 13.83
N LYS A 9 -18.36 -15.37 13.70
CA LYS A 9 -19.14 -15.43 12.47
C LYS A 9 -18.21 -14.94 11.36
N LYS A 10 -18.02 -15.77 10.35
CA LYS A 10 -17.14 -15.51 9.18
C LYS A 10 -17.65 -14.33 8.32
N GLU A 11 -18.60 -13.54 8.82
CA GLU A 11 -19.40 -12.56 8.10
C GLU A 11 -18.89 -11.11 8.26
N GLU A 12 -17.85 -10.86 9.05
CA GLU A 12 -17.32 -9.50 9.28
C GLU A 12 -15.79 -9.45 9.26
N THR A 13 -15.14 -10.15 8.33
CA THR A 13 -13.68 -10.01 8.13
C THR A 13 -13.44 -9.19 6.88
N THR A 14 -12.99 -7.95 7.06
CA THR A 14 -12.41 -7.15 5.97
C THR A 14 -11.00 -7.67 5.72
N GLU A 15 -10.73 -8.18 4.53
CA GLU A 15 -9.39 -8.57 4.10
C GLU A 15 -8.91 -7.58 3.04
N THR A 16 -7.71 -7.02 3.20
CA THR A 16 -7.09 -6.17 2.19
C THR A 16 -5.76 -6.76 1.78
N GLN A 17 -5.58 -6.95 0.48
CA GLN A 17 -4.36 -7.51 -0.10
C GLN A 17 -3.86 -6.65 -1.27
N VAL A 18 -2.54 -6.58 -1.44
CA VAL A 18 -1.93 -6.00 -2.64
C VAL A 18 -1.94 -7.05 -3.74
N THR A 19 -2.58 -6.75 -4.86
CA THR A 19 -2.74 -7.69 -6.00
C THR A 19 -1.78 -7.41 -7.15
N SER A 20 -1.30 -6.17 -7.26
CA SER A 20 -0.26 -5.79 -8.20
C SER A 20 0.62 -4.70 -7.57
N MET A 21 1.90 -4.70 -7.92
CA MET A 21 2.84 -3.66 -7.52
C MET A 21 3.87 -3.46 -8.62
N ASP A 22 4.07 -2.21 -9.00
CA ASP A 22 5.14 -1.74 -9.87
C ASP A 22 5.94 -0.67 -9.13
N SER A 23 7.23 -0.54 -9.45
CA SER A 23 8.06 0.49 -8.85
C SER A 23 9.09 1.05 -9.83
N ALA A 24 9.51 2.27 -9.56
CA ALA A 24 10.62 2.93 -10.23
C ALA A 24 11.47 3.68 -9.20
N ILE A 25 12.75 3.85 -9.50
CA ILE A 25 13.72 4.50 -8.61
C ILE A 25 14.53 5.49 -9.44
N ASP A 26 14.51 6.75 -9.03
CA ASP A 26 15.34 7.81 -9.59
C ASP A 26 16.38 8.23 -8.55
N ARG A 27 17.66 8.32 -8.95
CA ARG A 27 18.70 8.89 -8.10
C ARG A 27 18.63 10.41 -8.13
N ILE A 28 18.66 11.03 -6.94
CA ILE A 28 18.67 12.49 -6.78
C ILE A 28 20.10 12.98 -6.69
N ALA A 29 20.86 12.45 -5.72
CA ALA A 29 22.26 12.76 -5.46
C ALA A 29 22.87 11.64 -4.59
N ASP A 30 24.10 11.23 -4.88
CA ASP A 30 24.82 10.20 -4.10
C ASP A 30 23.94 8.99 -3.72
N ASP A 31 23.67 8.85 -2.42
CA ASP A 31 22.85 7.80 -1.80
C ASP A 31 21.40 8.22 -1.53
N ASP A 32 20.93 9.31 -2.14
CA ASP A 32 19.56 9.84 -2.02
C ASP A 32 18.75 9.55 -3.29
N PHE A 33 17.56 8.98 -3.11
CA PHE A 33 16.71 8.44 -4.16
C PHE A 33 15.25 8.89 -4.00
N GLU A 34 14.58 9.11 -5.12
CA GLU A 34 13.13 9.15 -5.19
C GLU A 34 12.60 7.80 -5.64
N VAL A 35 11.76 7.19 -4.82
CA VAL A 35 11.14 5.90 -5.10
C VAL A 35 9.66 6.14 -5.39
N TYR A 36 9.21 5.60 -6.51
CA TYR A 36 7.84 5.59 -6.96
C TYR A 36 7.30 4.17 -6.82
N VAL A 37 6.17 4.01 -6.16
CA VAL A 37 5.48 2.73 -6.02
C VAL A 37 4.04 2.92 -6.49
N ILE A 38 3.61 2.09 -7.42
CA ILE A 38 2.21 2.01 -7.83
C ILE A 38 1.70 0.64 -7.44
N TYR A 39 0.67 0.57 -6.61
CA TYR A 39 0.11 -0.72 -6.20
C TYR A 39 -1.41 -0.72 -6.28
N THR A 40 -1.98 -1.90 -6.52
CA THR A 40 -3.42 -2.12 -6.50
C THR A 40 -3.76 -2.88 -5.22
N ALA A 41 -4.58 -2.29 -4.35
CA ALA A 41 -5.15 -2.98 -3.20
C ALA A 41 -6.56 -3.46 -3.53
N GLN A 42 -6.84 -4.71 -3.18
CA GLN A 42 -8.16 -5.31 -3.24
C GLN A 42 -8.66 -5.50 -1.82
N THR A 43 -9.81 -4.91 -1.51
CA THR A 43 -10.49 -5.04 -0.22
C THR A 43 -11.73 -5.92 -0.41
N GLN A 44 -11.73 -7.07 0.24
CA GLN A 44 -12.88 -7.96 0.31
C GLN A 44 -13.62 -7.72 1.64
N HIS A 45 -14.90 -7.39 1.55
CA HIS A 45 -15.78 -7.25 2.71
C HIS A 45 -17.16 -7.82 2.41
N ALA A 46 -17.48 -8.96 3.03
CA ALA A 46 -18.68 -9.74 2.74
C ALA A 46 -18.80 -10.02 1.23
N ASP A 47 -19.85 -9.52 0.57
CA ASP A 47 -20.07 -9.70 -0.88
C ASP A 47 -19.47 -8.56 -1.73
N ARG A 48 -18.79 -7.59 -1.11
CA ARG A 48 -18.15 -6.47 -1.81
C ARG A 48 -16.68 -6.76 -2.07
N ASN A 49 -16.27 -6.45 -3.29
CA ASN A 49 -14.90 -6.56 -3.74
C ASN A 49 -14.49 -5.22 -4.36
N ASP A 50 -13.83 -4.40 -3.55
CA ASP A 50 -13.39 -3.08 -3.95
C ASP A 50 -11.92 -3.13 -4.37
N THR A 51 -11.60 -2.48 -5.48
CA THR A 51 -10.23 -2.42 -6.00
C THR A 51 -9.82 -0.97 -6.15
N SER A 52 -8.72 -0.58 -5.53
CA SER A 52 -8.17 0.77 -5.56
C SER A 52 -6.71 0.74 -5.97
N ARG A 53 -6.29 1.66 -6.83
CA ARG A 53 -4.91 1.81 -7.26
C ARG A 53 -4.31 3.05 -6.59
N TYR A 54 -3.09 2.91 -6.09
CA TYR A 54 -2.40 3.95 -5.33
C TYR A 54 -1.06 4.29 -5.99
N LEU A 55 -0.68 5.55 -5.89
CA LEU A 55 0.65 6.05 -6.18
C LEU A 55 1.27 6.55 -4.88
N VAL A 56 2.47 6.08 -4.60
CA VAL A 56 3.30 6.56 -3.50
C VAL A 56 4.62 7.05 -4.06
N ARG A 57 5.03 8.25 -3.67
CA ARG A 57 6.37 8.78 -3.93
C ARG A 57 7.04 9.09 -2.61
N MET A 58 8.25 8.61 -2.44
CA MET A 58 9.00 8.76 -1.20
C MET A 58 10.47 9.07 -1.49
N ARG A 59 11.10 9.82 -0.58
CA ARG A 59 12.56 9.99 -0.58
C ARG A 59 13.19 8.94 0.32
N VAL A 60 14.17 8.25 -0.22
CA VAL A 60 14.91 7.17 0.43
C VAL A 60 16.38 7.50 0.40
N GLN A 61 17.02 7.46 1.57
CA GLN A 61 18.47 7.55 1.67
C GLN A 61 19.05 6.19 1.98
N TRP A 62 20.11 5.79 1.28
CA TRP A 62 20.89 4.62 1.59
C TRP A 62 22.01 4.98 2.57
N ILE A 63 21.99 4.41 3.77
CA ILE A 63 23.00 4.69 4.81
C ILE A 63 23.37 3.36 5.46
N ASP A 64 24.66 3.06 5.55
CA ASP A 64 25.19 1.86 6.21
C ASP A 64 24.53 0.55 5.73
N GLY A 65 24.28 0.44 4.41
CA GLY A 65 23.67 -0.75 3.82
C GLY A 65 22.16 -0.88 4.06
N LYS A 66 21.49 0.17 4.54
CA LYS A 66 20.04 0.18 4.80
C LYS A 66 19.36 1.32 4.06
N ALA A 67 18.19 1.04 3.51
CA ALA A 67 17.28 2.06 3.02
C ALA A 67 16.54 2.71 4.20
N ARG A 68 16.58 4.04 4.28
CA ARG A 68 15.76 4.85 5.19
C ARG A 68 14.83 5.72 4.37
N ILE A 69 13.53 5.48 4.48
CA ILE A 69 12.51 6.43 4.02
C ILE A 69 12.56 7.63 4.98
N TYR A 70 12.86 8.83 4.49
CA TYR A 70 12.94 10.03 5.32
C TYR A 70 11.87 11.08 4.98
N LYS A 71 11.19 10.94 3.83
CA LYS A 71 10.08 11.82 3.44
C LYS A 71 9.08 11.10 2.54
N MET A 72 7.79 11.21 2.89
CA MET A 72 6.69 10.90 1.97
C MET A 72 6.42 12.15 1.12
N VAL A 73 6.58 12.04 -0.20
CA VAL A 73 6.38 13.14 -1.16
C VAL A 73 4.92 13.16 -1.63
N GLU A 74 4.38 11.98 -1.90
CA GLU A 74 3.02 11.80 -2.41
C GLU A 74 2.45 10.47 -1.91
N GLU A 75 1.19 10.52 -1.52
CA GLU A 75 0.33 9.37 -1.31
C GLU A 75 -1.01 9.76 -1.95
N SER A 76 -1.41 9.02 -2.98
CA SER A 76 -2.56 9.39 -3.81
C SER A 76 -3.25 8.15 -4.33
N SER A 77 -4.55 8.26 -4.56
CA SER A 77 -5.39 7.19 -5.11
C SER A 77 -5.85 7.55 -6.51
N LEU A 78 -6.03 6.55 -7.38
CA LEU A 78 -6.49 6.77 -8.74
C LEU A 78 -8.02 7.01 -8.74
N GLY A 79 -8.43 8.23 -9.03
CA GLY A 79 -9.82 8.66 -9.21
C GLY A 79 -9.99 9.33 -10.58
N ASN A 80 -11.06 9.02 -11.30
CA ASN A 80 -11.40 9.67 -12.58
C ASN A 80 -10.26 9.67 -13.64
N GLY A 81 -9.35 8.70 -13.58
CA GLY A 81 -8.18 8.61 -14.47
C GLY A 81 -6.95 9.41 -14.02
N PHE A 82 -6.98 10.08 -12.87
CA PHE A 82 -5.89 10.86 -12.31
C PHE A 82 -5.58 10.43 -10.87
N TYR A 83 -4.34 10.63 -10.42
CA TYR A 83 -4.02 10.43 -9.01
C TYR A 83 -4.44 11.67 -8.22
N GLU A 84 -5.33 11.45 -7.26
CA GLU A 84 -5.92 12.47 -6.39
C GLU A 84 -5.38 12.28 -4.95
N LYS A 85 -5.10 13.39 -4.27
CA LYS A 85 -4.59 13.45 -2.88
C LYS A 85 -5.71 13.53 -1.87
#